data_AF-H6LIV3-F1
#
_entry.id   AF-H6LIV3-F1
#
_cell.length_a   1.000
_cell.length_b   1.000
_cell.length_c   1.000
_cell.angle_alpha   90.00
_cell.angle_beta   90.00
_cell.angle_gamma   90.00
#
_symmetry.space_group_name_H-M   'P 1'
#
loop_
_entity.id
_entity.type
_entity.pdbx_description
1 polymer ?
#
loop_
_entity_poly.entity_id
_entity_poly.type
_entity_poly.pdbx_seq_one_letter_code
_entity_poly.pdbx_strand_id
1 'polypeptide(L)' 'MNKYRRLQTIKHALQHYITRPNADPKDIEQEKVLLDQIKEDIRSTKSKWYGTSAKK' A
#
# COMPACT_ATOMS: atom_id res chain seq x y z
N MET A 1 -6.20 15.32 3.21
CA MET A 1 -6.22 13.84 3.22
C MET A 1 -4.94 13.34 3.87
N ASN A 2 -5.01 12.59 4.98
CA ASN A 2 -3.83 12.10 5.71
C ASN A 2 -3.05 11.08 4.84
N LYS A 3 -1.71 11.09 4.91
CA LYS A 3 -0.79 10.21 4.14
C LYS A 3 -1.18 8.74 4.28
N TYR A 4 -1.53 8.31 5.49
CA TYR A 4 -2.01 6.94 5.73
C TYR A 4 -3.26 6.60 4.92
N ARG A 5 -4.22 7.52 4.86
CA ARG A 5 -5.47 7.35 4.11
C ARG A 5 -5.22 7.29 2.60
N ARG A 6 -4.27 8.09 2.09
CA ARG A 6 -3.83 8.03 0.69
C ARG A 6 -3.25 6.65 0.35
N LEU A 7 -2.35 6.14 1.18
CA LEU A 7 -1.74 4.83 0.97
C LEU A 7 -2.76 3.69 1.00
N GLN A 8 -3.75 3.73 1.89
CA GLN A 8 -4.84 2.74 1.91
C GLN A 8 -5.72 2.79 0.65
N THR A 9 -6.02 3.97 0.13
CA THR A 9 -6.74 4.12 -1.14
C THR A 9 -5.95 3.53 -2.31
N ILE A 10 -4.64 3.83 -2.40
CA ILE A 10 -3.77 3.29 -3.45
C ILE A 10 -3.70 1.76 -3.32
N LYS A 11 -3.49 1.23 -2.11
CA LYS A 11 -3.49 -0.22 -1.85
C LYS A 11 -4.76 -0.89 -2.37
N HIS A 12 -5.92 -0.30 -2.08
CA HIS A 12 -7.21 -0.84 -2.50
C HIS A 12 -7.38 -0.81 -4.03
N ALA A 13 -6.98 0.29 -4.67
CA ALA A 13 -7.02 0.40 -6.14
C ALA A 13 -6.13 -0.66 -6.81
N LEU A 14 -4.91 -0.85 -6.31
CA LEU A 14 -3.96 -1.86 -6.82
C LEU A 14 -4.50 -3.28 -6.68
N GLN A 15 -5.12 -3.61 -5.53
CA GLN A 15 -5.76 -4.91 -5.31
C GLN A 15 -6.89 -5.19 -6.30
N HIS A 16 -7.68 -4.17 -6.65
CA HIS A 16 -8.72 -4.28 -7.67
C HIS A 16 -8.14 -4.43 -9.08
N TYR A 17 -7.09 -3.67 -9.41
CA TYR A 17 -6.45 -3.71 -10.71
C TYR A 17 -5.83 -5.08 -11.02
N ILE A 18 -5.14 -5.68 -10.05
CA ILE A 18 -4.50 -6.99 -10.17
C ILE A 18 -5.52 -8.13 -10.36
N THR A 19 -6.75 -7.95 -9.88
CA THR A 19 -7.81 -8.98 -9.95
C THR A 19 -8.73 -8.83 -11.16
N ARG A 20 -8.54 -7.79 -11.99
CA ARG A 20 -9.40 -7.58 -13.16
C ARG A 20 -9.18 -8.69 -14.21
N PRO A 21 -10.24 -9.16 -14.87
CA PRO A 21 -10.09 -9.97 -16.06
C PRO A 21 -9.45 -9.14 -17.18
N ASN A 22 -8.62 -9.78 -18.02
CA ASN A 22 -7.93 -9.14 -19.15
C ASN A 22 -6.91 -8.05 -18.78
N ALA A 23 -6.29 -8.12 -17.60
CA ALA A 23 -5.08 -7.35 -17.34
C ALA A 23 -3.86 -7.97 -18.05
N ASP A 24 -2.98 -7.10 -18.54
CA ASP A 24 -1.71 -7.53 -19.13
C ASP A 24 -0.85 -8.18 -18.02
N PRO A 25 -0.37 -9.41 -18.21
CA PRO A 25 0.46 -10.10 -17.21
C PRO A 25 1.68 -9.28 -16.75
N LYS A 26 2.30 -8.51 -17.65
CA LYS A 26 3.45 -7.67 -17.36
C LYS A 26 3.09 -6.50 -16.47
N ASP A 27 1.94 -5.87 -16.74
CA ASP A 27 1.40 -4.82 -15.87
C ASP A 27 1.05 -5.38 -14.50
N ILE A 28 0.46 -6.59 -14.44
CA ILE A 28 0.14 -7.26 -13.17
C ILE A 28 1.40 -7.48 -12.31
N GLU A 29 2.52 -7.90 -12.91
CA GLU A 29 3.78 -8.09 -12.17
C GLU A 29 4.30 -6.77 -11.60
N GLN A 30 4.28 -5.69 -12.38
CA GLN A 30 4.68 -4.36 -11.91
C GLN A 30 3.78 -3.86 -10.78
N GLU A 31 2.46 -4.06 -10.90
CA GLU A 31 1.49 -3.61 -9.90
C GLU A 31 1.56 -4.42 -8.60
N LYS A 32 1.95 -5.70 -8.67
CA LYS A 32 2.25 -6.51 -7.48
C LYS A 32 3.46 -5.96 -6.71
N VAL A 33 4.53 -5.61 -7.41
CA VAL A 33 5.73 -5.00 -6.80
C VAL A 33 5.37 -3.67 -6.14
N LEU A 34 4.58 -2.83 -6.83
CA LEU A 34 4.11 -1.56 -6.27
C LEU A 34 3.20 -1.76 -5.05
N LEU A 35 2.29 -2.74 -5.09
CA LEU A 35 1.42 -3.08 -3.96
C LEU A 35 2.22 -3.46 -2.72
N ASP A 36 3.30 -4.22 -2.87
CA ASP A 36 4.16 -4.60 -1.75
C ASP A 36 4.94 -3.42 -1.16
N GLN A 37 5.44 -2.51 -2.01
CA GLN A 37 6.05 -1.26 -1.55
C GLN A 37 5.05 -0.41 -0.73
N ILE A 38 3.81 -0.30 -1.19
CA ILE A 38 2.76 0.45 -0.49
C ILE A 38 2.41 -0.20 0.85
N LYS A 39 2.41 -1.54 0.96
CA LYS A 39 2.19 -2.23 2.25
C LYS A 39 3.30 -1.88 3.26
N GLU A 40 4.55 -1.87 2.83
CA GLU A 40 5.68 -1.49 3.69
C GLU A 40 5.62 -0.01 4.09
N ASP A 41 5.23 0.90 3.19
CA ASP A 41 5.01 2.31 3.50
C ASP A 41 3.89 2.52 4.53
N ILE A 42 2.80 1.75 4.44
CA ILE A 42 1.72 1.75 5.42
C ILE A 42 2.23 1.26 6.78
N ARG A 43 3.04 0.19 6.78
CA ARG A 43 3.63 -0.39 8.00
C ARG A 43 4.60 0.58 8.66
N SER A 44 5.47 1.23 7.90
CA SER A 44 6.39 2.26 8.36
C SER A 44 5.66 3.48 8.91
N THR A 45 4.60 3.93 8.22
CA THR A 45 3.73 5.01 8.70
C THR A 45 3.08 4.62 10.02
N LYS A 46 2.51 3.40 10.14
CA LYS A 46 1.94 2.90 11.38
C LYS A 46 2.98 2.85 12.50
N SER A 47 4.18 2.34 12.24
CA SER A 47 5.28 2.27 13.21
C SER A 47 5.70 3.66 13.72
N LYS A 48 5.79 4.68 12.85
CA LYS A 48 6.07 6.06 13.27
C LYS A 48 5.00 6.61 14.22
N TRP A 49 3.73 6.27 14.02
CA TRP A 49 2.64 6.72 14.87
C TRP A 49 2.55 5.96 16.21
N TYR A 50 2.84 4.65 16.23
CA TYR A 50 2.82 3.83 17.46
C TYR A 50 4.15 3.85 18.23
N GLY A 51 5.27 4.23 17.60
CA GLY A 51 6.60 4.31 18.21
C GLY A 51 6.86 5.59 19.03
N THR A 52 5.98 6.60 18.96
CA THR A 52 6.10 7.82 19.77
C THR A 52 5.43 7.71 21.14
N SER A 53 4.64 6.65 21.40
CA SER A 53 3.95 6.44 22.68
C SER A 53 4.72 5.60 23.70
N ALA A 54 5.92 5.11 23.37
CA ALA A 54 6.72 4.22 24.23
C ALA A 54 7.94 4.88 24.90
N LYS A 55 7.94 6.22 25.04
CA LYS A 55 8.87 6.94 25.92
C LYS A 55 8.10 7.93 26.78
N LYS A 56 7.56 7.46 27.91
CA LYS A 56 7.18 8.30 29.04
C LYS A 56 7.53 7.58 30.33
#